data_AF-B0R2Z6-F1
#
_entry.id   AF-B0R2Z6-F1
#
_cell.length_a   1.000
_cell.length_b   1.000
_cell.length_c   1.000
_cell.angle_alpha   90.00
_cell.angle_beta   90.00
_cell.angle_gamma   90.00
#
_symmetry.space_group_name_H-M   'P 1'
#
loop_
_entity.id
_entity.type
_entity.pdbx_description
1 polymer ?
#
loop_
_entity_poly.entity_id
_entity_poly.type
_entity_poly.pdbx_seq_one_letter_code
_entity_poly.pdbx_strand_id
1 'polypeptide(L)'
;MPELPADAAAEAQRLTRLARDATDPAAADAYRDRRDELLADHGFLARVRDADATLVCYPTDWLTDGTVHPGDIDDPDRAVERSLAGGGEQGDYEHAAARNAAIVDRVAAAHDDVHAQNAAAFAAFMNNHYARPMDTATDAERTRFREEFFPRNAWPSADQRAAIEASLAIIDDIAATTDEDTA
;
A
#
# COMPACT_ATOMS: atom_id res chain seq x y z
N MET A 1 3.38 -8.77 -32.20
CA MET A 1 2.95 -7.67 -31.30
C MET A 1 3.82 -7.78 -30.06
N PRO A 2 4.57 -6.73 -29.68
CA PRO A 2 5.40 -6.79 -28.49
C PRO A 2 4.51 -6.85 -27.25
N GLU A 3 4.75 -7.84 -26.40
CA GLU A 3 4.15 -8.00 -25.08
C GLU A 3 5.28 -7.84 -24.08
N LEU A 4 5.05 -7.08 -23.00
CA LEU A 4 6.06 -6.89 -21.97
C LEU A 4 6.13 -8.15 -21.09
N PRO A 5 7.28 -8.85 -21.03
CA PRO A 5 7.43 -10.02 -20.18
C PRO A 5 7.12 -9.71 -18.70
N ALA A 6 6.50 -10.66 -18.00
CA ALA A 6 6.06 -10.44 -16.62
C ALA A 6 7.21 -10.15 -15.65
N ASP A 7 8.38 -10.76 -15.89
CA ASP A 7 9.64 -10.52 -15.17
C ASP A 7 10.19 -9.11 -15.45
N ALA A 8 10.20 -8.67 -16.71
CA ALA A 8 10.58 -7.31 -17.07
C ALA A 8 9.65 -6.27 -16.43
N ALA A 9 8.33 -6.52 -16.41
CA ALA A 9 7.36 -5.65 -15.74
C ALA A 9 7.56 -5.60 -14.21
N ALA A 10 7.88 -6.73 -13.59
CA ALA A 10 8.16 -6.80 -12.16
C ALA A 10 9.47 -6.07 -11.80
N GLU A 11 10.51 -6.21 -12.61
CA GLU A 11 11.77 -5.50 -12.38
C GLU A 11 11.62 -3.99 -12.63
N ALA A 12 10.88 -3.57 -13.66
CA ALA A 12 10.56 -2.16 -13.88
C ALA A 12 9.81 -1.54 -12.69
N GLN A 13 8.87 -2.28 -12.08
CA GLN A 13 8.18 -1.89 -10.86
C GLN A 13 9.15 -1.75 -9.68
N ARG A 14 10.05 -2.73 -9.48
CA ARG A 14 11.07 -2.69 -8.43
C ARG A 14 12.01 -1.49 -8.57
N LEU A 15 12.54 -1.24 -9.77
CA LEU A 15 13.41 -0.10 -10.06
C LEU A 15 12.68 1.24 -9.82
N THR A 16 11.40 1.31 -10.18
CA THR A 16 10.59 2.51 -9.92
C THR A 16 10.40 2.78 -8.43
N ARG A 17 10.23 1.75 -7.61
CA ARG A 17 10.21 1.89 -6.14
C ARG A 17 11.55 2.36 -5.60
N LEU A 18 12.65 1.73 -6.01
CA LEU A 18 14.00 2.15 -5.60
C LEU A 18 14.29 3.61 -5.96
N ALA A 19 13.82 4.08 -7.11
CA ALA A 19 13.95 5.48 -7.51
C ALA A 19 13.13 6.47 -6.67
N ARG A 20 12.02 6.02 -6.08
CA ARG A 20 11.16 6.81 -5.18
C ARG A 20 11.73 6.86 -3.77
N ASP A 21 12.30 5.75 -3.31
CA ASP A 21 12.86 5.60 -1.96
C ASP A 21 14.29 6.14 -1.82
N ALA A 22 14.98 6.37 -2.94
CA ALA A 22 16.36 6.85 -2.94
C ALA A 22 16.47 8.27 -2.35
N THR A 23 17.27 8.39 -1.29
CA THR A 23 17.61 9.69 -0.68
C THR A 23 18.66 10.47 -1.46
N ASP A 24 19.46 9.77 -2.28
CA ASP A 24 20.44 10.36 -3.18
C ASP A 24 19.83 10.53 -4.59
N PRO A 25 19.72 11.77 -5.11
CA PRO A 25 19.22 12.02 -6.45
C PRO A 25 19.95 11.23 -7.55
N ALA A 26 21.27 11.03 -7.42
CA ALA A 26 22.04 10.29 -8.42
C ALA A 26 21.67 8.81 -8.44
N ALA A 27 21.39 8.23 -7.28
CA ALA A 27 20.87 6.87 -7.18
C ALA A 27 19.46 6.77 -7.77
N ALA A 28 18.60 7.75 -7.49
CA ALA A 28 17.25 7.81 -8.06
C ALA A 28 17.27 7.83 -9.60
N ASP A 29 18.15 8.63 -10.19
CA ASP A 29 18.31 8.72 -11.64
C ASP A 29 18.85 7.41 -12.23
N ALA A 30 19.87 6.80 -11.61
CA ALA A 30 20.40 5.51 -12.07
C ALA A 30 19.34 4.39 -12.11
N TYR A 31 18.42 4.36 -11.14
CA TYR A 31 17.30 3.41 -11.16
C TYR A 31 16.29 3.70 -12.27
N ARG A 32 16.03 4.98 -12.59
CA ARG A 32 15.15 5.37 -13.71
C ARG A 32 15.78 5.01 -15.05
N ASP A 33 17.06 5.32 -15.23
CA ASP A 33 17.81 4.98 -16.45
C ASP A 33 17.78 3.47 -16.68
N ARG A 34 18.03 2.68 -15.62
CA ARG A 34 18.02 1.22 -15.72
C ARG A 34 16.65 0.66 -16.08
N ARG A 35 15.57 1.26 -15.55
CA ARG A 35 14.19 0.89 -15.90
C ARG A 35 13.91 1.21 -17.36
N ASP A 36 14.33 2.38 -17.81
CA ASP A 36 14.05 2.85 -19.17
C ASP A 36 14.83 2.04 -20.21
N GLU A 37 16.08 1.65 -19.93
CA GLU A 37 16.84 0.68 -20.72
C GLU A 37 16.12 -0.67 -20.83
N LEU A 38 15.69 -1.24 -19.69
CA LEU A 38 14.98 -2.52 -19.64
C LEU A 38 13.69 -2.49 -20.47
N LEU A 39 12.90 -1.42 -20.37
CA LEU A 39 11.65 -1.30 -21.13
C LEU A 39 11.90 -1.05 -22.61
N ALA A 40 12.94 -0.30 -22.96
CA ALA A 40 13.31 -0.03 -24.35
C ALA A 40 13.69 -1.32 -25.11
N ASP A 41 14.34 -2.29 -24.46
CA ASP A 41 14.64 -3.62 -25.03
C ASP A 41 13.37 -4.38 -25.48
N HIS A 42 12.21 -4.02 -24.91
CA HIS A 42 10.91 -4.60 -25.24
C HIS A 42 10.00 -3.66 -26.06
N GLY A 43 10.45 -2.43 -26.36
CA GLY A 43 9.64 -1.43 -27.07
C GLY A 43 8.58 -0.75 -26.20
N PHE A 44 8.84 -0.58 -24.91
CA PHE A 44 7.95 0.07 -23.94
C PHE A 44 8.60 1.31 -23.31
N LEU A 45 7.75 2.18 -22.77
CA LEU A 45 8.11 3.33 -21.95
C LEU A 45 7.32 3.31 -20.64
N ALA A 46 7.85 3.99 -19.62
CA ALA A 46 7.21 4.11 -18.32
C ALA A 46 6.64 5.51 -18.09
N ARG A 47 5.51 5.56 -17.39
CA ARG A 47 4.99 6.76 -16.72
C ARG A 47 4.48 6.37 -15.34
N VAL A 48 4.72 7.23 -14.35
CA VAL A 48 4.07 7.11 -13.05
C VAL A 48 2.80 7.96 -13.04
N ARG A 49 1.70 7.36 -12.60
CA ARG A 49 0.43 8.03 -12.34
C ARG A 49 0.34 8.31 -10.84
N ASP A 50 0.46 9.58 -10.46
CA ASP A 50 0.51 9.98 -9.05
C ASP A 50 -0.82 9.76 -8.32
N ALA A 51 -1.95 9.82 -9.02
CA ALA A 51 -3.29 9.72 -8.44
C ALA A 51 -3.52 8.44 -7.62
N ASP A 52 -2.88 7.33 -8.01
CA ASP A 52 -3.01 6.01 -7.40
C ASP A 52 -1.67 5.30 -7.22
N ALA A 53 -0.56 6.04 -7.36
CA ALA A 53 0.80 5.49 -7.31
C ALA A 53 0.96 4.25 -8.20
N THR A 54 0.61 4.36 -9.48
CA THR A 54 0.71 3.26 -10.44
C THR A 54 1.82 3.52 -11.46
N LEU A 55 2.67 2.51 -11.68
CA LEU A 55 3.56 2.47 -12.84
C LEU A 55 2.78 1.96 -14.04
N VAL A 56 2.74 2.75 -15.10
CA VAL A 56 2.12 2.41 -16.38
C VAL A 56 3.24 2.22 -17.40
N CYS A 57 3.41 0.99 -17.88
CA CYS A 57 4.32 0.66 -18.97
C CYS A 57 3.51 0.55 -20.27
N TYR A 58 3.76 1.42 -21.24
CA TYR A 58 3.02 1.46 -22.50
C TYR A 58 3.95 1.34 -23.72
N PRO A 59 3.48 0.77 -24.83
CA PRO A 59 4.26 0.66 -26.06
C PRO A 59 4.76 2.01 -26.59
N THR A 60 5.96 2.04 -27.15
CA THR A 60 6.53 3.26 -27.78
C THR A 60 5.75 3.71 -29.00
N ASP A 61 5.08 2.79 -29.71
CA ASP A 61 4.28 3.08 -30.91
C ASP A 61 3.02 3.92 -30.63
N TRP A 62 2.65 4.11 -29.36
CA TRP A 62 1.57 5.00 -28.94
C TRP A 62 1.97 6.49 -28.97
N LEU A 63 3.26 6.78 -29.08
CA LEU A 63 3.75 8.15 -29.20
C LEU A 63 3.74 8.58 -30.67
N THR A 64 2.91 9.57 -30.98
CA THR A 64 3.01 10.35 -32.22
C THR A 64 3.60 11.71 -31.84
N ASP A 65 4.76 12.05 -32.40
CA ASP A 65 5.49 13.29 -32.09
C ASP A 65 5.71 13.53 -30.59
N GLY A 66 6.00 12.45 -29.84
CA GLY A 66 6.25 12.51 -28.39
C GLY A 66 5.01 12.70 -27.53
N THR A 67 3.82 12.65 -28.12
CA THR A 67 2.54 12.75 -27.39
C THR A 67 1.73 11.48 -27.58
N VAL A 68 1.15 10.97 -26.49
CA VAL A 68 0.16 9.88 -26.56
C VAL A 68 -1.20 10.48 -26.89
N HIS A 69 -1.80 10.01 -27.98
CA HIS A 69 -3.14 10.40 -28.40
C HIS A 69 -4.12 9.25 -28.12
N PRO A 70 -4.94 9.31 -27.05
CA PRO A 70 -5.79 8.19 -26.66
C PRO A 70 -6.76 7.72 -27.76
N GLY A 71 -7.15 8.60 -28.69
CA GLY A 71 -8.01 8.26 -29.82
C GLY A 71 -7.33 7.40 -30.91
N ASP A 72 -6.00 7.30 -30.89
CA ASP A 72 -5.20 6.52 -31.84
C ASP A 72 -4.73 5.18 -31.25
N ILE A 73 -5.14 4.87 -30.01
CA ILE A 73 -4.81 3.60 -29.33
C ILE A 73 -5.85 2.55 -29.73
N ASP A 74 -5.46 1.64 -30.62
CA ASP A 74 -6.31 0.53 -31.07
C ASP A 74 -6.57 -0.51 -29.96
N ASP A 75 -5.61 -0.70 -29.06
CA ASP A 75 -5.65 -1.74 -28.03
C ASP A 75 -5.03 -1.24 -26.72
N PRO A 76 -5.82 -0.66 -25.80
CA PRO A 76 -5.33 -0.12 -24.53
C PRO A 76 -4.86 -1.21 -23.55
N ASP A 77 -5.26 -2.47 -23.73
CA ASP A 77 -4.87 -3.58 -22.85
C ASP A 77 -3.38 -3.97 -23.02
N ARG A 78 -2.70 -3.40 -24.04
CA ARG A 78 -1.25 -3.52 -24.19
C ARG A 78 -0.47 -2.77 -23.13
N ALA A 79 -1.08 -1.84 -22.40
CA ALA A 79 -0.42 -1.20 -21.26
C ALA A 79 -0.40 -2.13 -20.05
N VAL A 80 0.77 -2.26 -19.44
CA VAL A 80 0.93 -3.01 -18.18
C VAL A 80 0.92 -2.03 -17.03
N GLU A 81 -0.12 -2.10 -16.20
CA GLU A 81 -0.22 -1.33 -14.96
C GLU A 81 0.30 -2.15 -13.77
N ARG A 82 1.22 -1.56 -13.00
CA ARG A 82 1.75 -2.12 -11.77
C ARG A 82 1.57 -1.13 -10.65
N SER A 83 0.73 -1.48 -9.67
CA SER A 83 0.59 -0.70 -8.44
C SER A 83 1.95 -0.57 -7.75
N LEU A 84 2.44 0.66 -7.57
CA LEU A 84 3.61 0.91 -6.72
C LEU A 84 3.22 0.79 -5.24
N ALA A 85 1.94 1.03 -4.93
CA ALA A 85 1.33 0.69 -3.65
C ALA A 85 1.28 -0.85 -3.47
N GLY A 86 2.15 -1.40 -2.61
CA GLY A 86 2.12 -2.82 -2.24
C GLY A 86 3.44 -3.39 -1.70
N GLY A 87 3.35 -4.07 -0.55
CA GLY A 87 4.37 -4.88 0.13
C GLY A 87 5.56 -4.13 0.74
N GLY A 88 6.36 -3.46 -0.09
CA GLY A 88 7.65 -2.88 0.31
C GLY A 88 7.62 -1.39 0.68
N GLU A 89 6.64 -0.62 0.20
CA GLU A 89 6.44 0.79 0.60
C GLU A 89 5.57 0.95 1.86
N GLN A 90 5.13 -0.16 2.45
CA GLN A 90 4.27 -0.07 3.64
C GLN A 90 5.08 0.14 4.92
N GLY A 91 6.39 -0.08 4.90
CA GLY A 91 7.23 -0.09 6.09
C GLY A 91 7.72 -1.49 6.43
N ASP A 92 8.28 -1.63 7.63
CA ASP A 92 8.76 -2.91 8.16
C ASP A 92 7.59 -3.65 8.84
N TYR A 93 7.22 -4.82 8.31
CA TYR A 93 6.13 -5.64 8.84
C TYR A 93 6.37 -6.09 10.28
N GLU A 94 7.62 -6.35 10.67
CA GLU A 94 7.95 -6.78 12.02
C GLU A 94 7.82 -5.59 12.98
N HIS A 95 8.34 -4.42 12.58
CA HIS A 95 8.17 -3.19 13.35
C HIS A 95 6.70 -2.78 13.50
N ALA A 96 5.93 -2.82 12.41
CA ALA A 96 4.50 -2.51 12.42
C ALA A 96 3.72 -3.50 13.29
N ALA A 97 4.00 -4.81 13.18
CA ALA A 97 3.37 -5.82 14.01
C ALA A 97 3.70 -5.63 15.50
N ALA A 98 4.92 -5.23 15.84
CA ALA A 98 5.33 -4.91 17.20
C ALA A 98 4.58 -3.69 17.76
N ARG A 99 4.45 -2.59 16.99
CA ARG A 99 3.63 -1.43 17.40
C ARG A 99 2.16 -1.79 17.56
N ASN A 100 1.61 -2.57 16.64
CA ASN A 100 0.22 -3.03 16.70
C ASN A 100 -0.05 -3.91 17.93
N ALA A 101 0.87 -4.83 18.24
CA ALA A 101 0.76 -5.66 19.44
C ALA A 101 0.81 -4.82 20.73
N ALA A 102 1.72 -3.84 20.82
CA ALA A 102 1.81 -2.96 21.98
C ALA A 102 0.54 -2.12 22.20
N ILE A 103 -0.08 -1.63 21.12
CA ILE A 103 -1.35 -0.90 21.19
C ILE A 103 -2.47 -1.84 21.66
N VAL A 104 -2.57 -3.06 21.11
CA VAL A 104 -3.56 -4.06 21.52
C VAL A 104 -3.43 -4.40 23.00
N ASP A 105 -2.21 -4.62 23.49
CA ASP A 105 -1.95 -4.92 24.91
C ASP A 105 -2.39 -3.77 25.82
N ARG A 106 -2.12 -2.51 25.41
CA ARG A 106 -2.56 -1.32 26.17
C ARG A 106 -4.08 -1.16 26.17
N VAL A 107 -4.75 -1.39 25.04
CA VAL A 107 -6.22 -1.40 24.98
C VAL A 107 -6.78 -2.46 25.92
N ALA A 108 -6.21 -3.67 25.91
CA ALA A 108 -6.63 -4.76 26.79
C ALA A 108 -6.40 -4.48 28.28
N ALA A 109 -5.38 -3.69 28.62
CA ALA A 109 -5.12 -3.28 29.99
C ALA A 109 -6.04 -2.15 30.48
N ALA A 110 -6.45 -1.25 29.59
CA ALA A 110 -7.21 -0.04 29.95
C ALA A 110 -8.73 -0.15 29.73
N HIS A 111 -9.17 -1.04 28.84
CA HIS A 111 -10.56 -1.17 28.41
C HIS A 111 -11.06 -2.61 28.53
N ASP A 112 -12.35 -2.81 28.29
CA ASP A 112 -12.98 -4.13 28.37
C ASP A 112 -12.60 -5.06 27.20
N ASP A 113 -13.02 -6.32 27.35
CA ASP A 113 -12.76 -7.40 26.39
C ASP A 113 -13.33 -7.11 24.99
N VAL A 114 -14.40 -6.32 24.86
CA VAL A 114 -15.01 -6.01 23.56
C VAL A 114 -14.07 -5.12 22.77
N HIS A 115 -13.55 -4.06 23.39
CA HIS A 115 -12.59 -3.16 22.77
C HIS A 115 -11.26 -3.86 22.50
N ALA A 116 -10.78 -4.69 23.42
CA ALA A 116 -9.56 -5.48 23.24
C ALA A 116 -9.64 -6.43 22.03
N GLN A 117 -10.75 -7.17 21.90
CA GLN A 117 -10.95 -8.10 20.78
C GLN A 117 -11.12 -7.37 19.44
N ASN A 118 -11.81 -6.22 19.43
CA ASN A 118 -11.92 -5.39 18.23
C ASN A 118 -10.56 -4.85 17.80
N ALA A 119 -9.73 -4.40 18.74
CA ALA A 119 -8.37 -3.94 18.45
C ALA A 119 -7.50 -5.08 17.91
N ALA A 120 -7.58 -6.28 18.49
CA ALA A 120 -6.87 -7.45 17.98
C ALA A 120 -7.31 -7.84 16.56
N ALA A 121 -8.61 -7.77 16.26
CA ALA A 121 -9.13 -8.03 14.91
C ALA A 121 -8.62 -6.99 13.89
N PHE A 122 -8.52 -5.72 14.30
CA PHE A 122 -7.98 -4.67 13.45
C PHE A 122 -6.46 -4.81 13.24
N ALA A 123 -5.72 -5.14 14.29
CA ALA A 123 -4.30 -5.48 14.19
C ALA A 123 -4.07 -6.67 13.25
N ALA A 124 -4.90 -7.72 13.31
CA ALA A 124 -4.82 -8.84 12.39
C ALA A 124 -5.07 -8.43 10.93
N PHE A 125 -6.04 -7.54 10.69
CA PHE A 125 -6.24 -6.96 9.36
C PHE A 125 -5.01 -6.20 8.88
N MET A 126 -4.49 -5.31 9.72
CA MET A 126 -3.34 -4.48 9.41
C MET A 126 -2.12 -5.34 9.14
N ASN A 127 -1.74 -6.24 10.04
CA ASN A 127 -0.56 -7.11 9.88
C ASN A 127 -0.62 -7.99 8.62
N ASN A 128 -1.82 -8.42 8.21
CA ASN A 128 -1.98 -9.29 7.04
C ASN A 128 -1.93 -8.53 5.70
N HIS A 129 -2.30 -7.25 5.70
CA HIS A 129 -2.48 -6.48 4.45
C HIS A 129 -1.52 -5.29 4.35
N TYR A 130 -0.97 -4.84 5.46
CA TYR A 130 -0.20 -3.61 5.59
C TYR A 130 1.03 -3.74 6.50
N ALA A 131 2.19 -3.29 6.03
CA ALA A 131 3.39 -3.16 6.87
C ALA A 131 3.40 -1.86 7.69
N ARG A 132 2.22 -1.39 8.10
CA ARG A 132 1.99 -0.09 8.73
C ARG A 132 1.41 -0.26 10.13
N PRO A 133 1.77 0.62 11.07
CA PRO A 133 1.07 0.71 12.34
C PRO A 133 -0.42 1.03 12.14
N MET A 134 -1.28 0.36 12.90
CA MET A 134 -2.74 0.42 12.81
C MET A 134 -3.31 1.80 13.13
N ASP A 135 -2.61 2.57 13.96
CA ASP A 135 -2.91 3.96 14.31
C ASP A 135 -2.64 4.94 13.14
N THR A 136 -1.93 4.50 12.10
CA THR A 136 -1.74 5.31 10.88
C THR A 136 -2.74 4.95 9.76
N ALA A 137 -3.64 4.00 10.01
CA ALA A 137 -4.61 3.54 9.01
C ALA A 137 -5.54 4.68 8.55
N THR A 138 -5.64 4.81 7.23
CA THR A 138 -6.51 5.78 6.56
C THR A 138 -7.99 5.41 6.68
N ASP A 139 -8.88 6.38 6.45
CA ASP A 139 -10.33 6.17 6.46
C ASP A 139 -10.78 5.09 5.46
N ALA A 140 -10.12 5.00 4.30
CA ALA A 140 -10.40 3.97 3.30
C ALA A 140 -10.05 2.57 3.81
N GLU A 141 -8.91 2.43 4.50
CA GLU A 141 -8.46 1.16 5.09
C GLU A 141 -9.37 0.77 6.27
N ARG A 142 -9.77 1.73 7.11
CA ARG A 142 -10.75 1.51 8.20
C ARG A 142 -12.12 1.11 7.67
N THR A 143 -12.56 1.68 6.55
CA THR A 143 -13.83 1.31 5.90
C THR A 143 -13.76 -0.11 5.36
N ARG A 144 -12.69 -0.46 4.65
CA ARG A 144 -12.44 -1.83 4.17
C ARG A 144 -12.40 -2.83 5.32
N PHE A 145 -11.72 -2.49 6.42
CA PHE A 145 -11.72 -3.32 7.62
C PHE A 145 -13.14 -3.60 8.10
N ARG A 146 -13.95 -2.56 8.35
CA ARG A 146 -15.30 -2.68 8.93
C ARG A 146 -16.29 -3.39 8.01
N GLU A 147 -16.27 -3.10 6.72
CA GLU A 147 -17.26 -3.60 5.78
C GLU A 147 -16.88 -4.97 5.20
N GLU A 148 -15.58 -5.25 5.09
CA GLU A 148 -15.11 -6.44 4.37
C GLU A 148 -14.42 -7.46 5.25
N PHE A 149 -13.38 -7.05 5.99
CA PHE A 149 -12.53 -7.98 6.72
C PHE A 149 -13.19 -8.44 8.02
N PHE A 150 -13.60 -7.49 8.85
CA PHE A 150 -14.16 -7.70 10.18
C PHE A 150 -15.36 -8.67 10.18
N PRO A 151 -16.42 -8.49 9.36
CA PRO A 151 -17.56 -9.38 9.36
C PRO A 151 -17.26 -10.80 8.83
N ARG A 152 -16.23 -10.96 7.99
CA ARG A 152 -15.89 -12.25 7.34
C ARG A 152 -14.84 -13.06 8.09
N ASN A 153 -13.92 -12.40 8.79
CA ASN A 153 -12.74 -13.05 9.38
C ASN A 153 -12.76 -13.03 10.90
N ALA A 154 -13.28 -11.98 11.53
CA ALA A 154 -13.30 -11.86 12.99
C ALA A 154 -14.55 -12.48 13.63
N TRP A 155 -15.60 -12.75 12.84
CA TRP A 155 -16.89 -13.29 13.30
C TRP A 155 -17.45 -12.55 14.53
N PRO A 156 -17.59 -11.21 14.47
CA PRO A 156 -17.83 -10.41 15.66
C PRO A 156 -19.26 -10.57 16.19
N SER A 157 -19.37 -10.56 17.51
CA SER A 157 -20.61 -10.46 18.27
C SER A 157 -21.36 -9.15 17.99
N ALA A 158 -22.62 -9.06 18.44
CA ALA A 158 -23.41 -7.84 18.30
C ALA A 158 -22.76 -6.65 19.01
N ASP A 159 -22.21 -6.86 20.21
CA ASP A 159 -21.56 -5.82 21.01
C ASP A 159 -20.27 -5.34 20.33
N GLN A 160 -19.47 -6.28 19.79
CA GLN A 160 -18.28 -5.95 18.99
C GLN A 160 -18.61 -5.12 17.75
N ARG A 161 -19.69 -5.46 17.03
CA ARG A 161 -20.15 -4.68 15.87
C ARG A 161 -20.63 -3.28 16.27
N ALA A 162 -21.39 -3.18 17.35
CA ALA A 162 -21.90 -1.90 17.83
C ALA A 162 -20.77 -0.98 18.33
N ALA A 163 -19.73 -1.57 18.92
CA ALA A 163 -18.60 -0.84 19.50
C ALA A 163 -17.45 -0.56 18.52
N ILE A 164 -17.52 -0.99 17.25
CA ILE A 164 -16.34 -0.99 16.36
C ILE A 164 -15.76 0.41 16.13
N GLU A 165 -16.61 1.42 15.90
CA GLU A 165 -16.16 2.81 15.70
C GLU A 165 -15.54 3.39 16.98
N ALA A 166 -16.18 3.13 18.13
CA ALA A 166 -15.63 3.55 19.43
C ALA A 166 -14.28 2.86 19.72
N SER A 167 -14.14 1.60 19.30
CA SER A 167 -12.88 0.84 19.45
C SER A 167 -11.76 1.44 18.59
N LEU A 168 -12.06 1.85 17.35
CA LEU A 168 -11.09 2.51 16.48
C LEU A 168 -10.66 3.88 17.02
N ALA A 169 -11.56 4.63 17.66
CA ALA A 169 -11.20 5.88 18.35
C ALA A 169 -10.32 5.63 19.58
N ILE A 170 -10.65 4.62 20.40
CA ILE A 170 -9.82 4.21 21.55
C ILE A 170 -8.39 3.84 21.14
N ILE A 171 -8.24 3.18 19.99
CA ILE A 171 -6.92 2.86 19.43
C ILE A 171 -6.11 4.13 19.17
N ASP A 172 -6.72 5.16 18.59
CA ASP A 172 -6.05 6.43 18.30
C ASP A 172 -5.62 7.15 19.60
N ASP A 173 -6.49 7.17 20.61
CA ASP A 173 -6.19 7.75 21.92
C ASP A 173 -5.04 7.02 22.64
N ILE A 174 -5.04 5.68 22.60
CA ILE A 174 -3.96 4.85 23.19
C ILE A 174 -2.64 5.02 22.43
N ALA A 175 -2.68 5.13 21.10
CA ALA A 175 -1.49 5.35 20.30
C ALA A 175 -0.86 6.72 20.60
N ALA A 176 -1.66 7.79 20.68
CA ALA A 176 -1.19 9.13 21.00
C ALA A 176 -0.51 9.20 22.39
N THR A 177 -1.11 8.56 23.40
CA THR A 177 -0.51 8.50 24.75
C THR A 177 0.77 7.66 24.82
N THR A 178 0.94 6.70 23.91
CA THR A 178 2.17 5.90 23.80
C THR A 178 3.33 6.72 23.25
N ASP A 179 3.08 7.56 22.27
CA ASP A 179 4.12 8.43 21.70
C ASP A 179 4.60 9.50 22.71
N GLU A 180 3.73 9.96 23.61
CA GLU A 180 4.08 10.88 24.70
C GLU A 180 4.95 10.22 25.80
N ASP A 181 4.73 8.94 26.11
CA ASP A 181 5.53 8.19 27.11
C ASP A 181 6.96 7.89 26.63
N THR A 182 7.20 7.93 25.32
CA THR A 182 8.47 7.50 24.69
C THR A 182 9.35 8.64 24.18
N ALA A 183 8.87 9.90 24.27
CA ALA A 183 9.56 11.13 23.84
C ALA A 183 10.32 11.83 24.99
#